data_AF-A0A6J5EGP5-F1
#
_entry.id   AF-A0A6J5EGP5-F1
#
_cell.length_a   1.000
_cell.length_b   1.000
_cell.length_c   1.000
_cell.angle_alpha   90.00
_cell.angle_beta   90.00
_cell.angle_gamma   90.00
#
_symmetry.space_group_name_H-M   'P 1'
#
loop_
_entity.id
_entity.type
_entity.pdbx_description
1 polymer ?
#
loop_
_entity_poly.entity_id
_entity_poly.type
_entity_poly.pdbx_seq_one_letter_code
_entity_poly.pdbx_strand_id
1 'polypeptide(L)'
;MKNMVRYAAVVAIFFARNVFAVTFYEDYDPFYATQPHTMFAAPIKSDSDVVYSIRGKPGVFAELQSRLDGKSLRIWVWEDRITVNGKTYRFANATTFPGEHPSSIYPQSANVFQASSTNGRPALLCLQGNGSGSGEAGRYTQIYLLVDPLAPKSKATFLQLPGLLSSCRAVVENKAGKIAFPKSSYLYDDKHEARVGLLLSYYTFEHRHFSKTDDEIRLRFTEPEIPFRFSVEDRD
;
A
#
# COMPACT_ATOMS: atom_id res chain seq x y z
N MET A 1 -2.99 -80.50 -12.35
CA MET A 1 -2.07 -79.86 -13.31
C MET A 1 -2.44 -78.38 -13.39
N LYS A 2 -1.77 -77.53 -12.63
CA LYS A 2 -0.72 -76.57 -13.05
C LYS A 2 -1.23 -75.40 -13.91
N ASN A 3 -1.21 -74.22 -13.28
CA ASN A 3 -0.99 -72.87 -13.83
C ASN A 3 -2.16 -72.30 -14.68
N MET A 4 -2.55 -71.03 -14.61
CA MET A 4 -1.70 -69.84 -14.57
C MET A 4 -2.52 -68.61 -14.17
N VAL A 5 -1.95 -67.81 -13.28
CA VAL A 5 -2.39 -66.47 -12.86
C VAL A 5 -2.40 -65.49 -14.03
N ARG A 6 -3.41 -64.60 -14.11
CA ARG A 6 -3.26 -63.27 -14.73
C ARG A 6 -4.06 -62.23 -13.93
N TYR A 7 -3.36 -61.54 -13.05
CA TYR A 7 -3.80 -60.25 -12.49
C TYR A 7 -3.74 -59.20 -13.60
N ALA A 8 -4.87 -58.61 -13.96
CA ALA A 8 -4.89 -57.37 -14.72
C ALA A 8 -5.00 -56.20 -13.73
N ALA A 9 -3.86 -55.66 -13.31
CA ALA A 9 -3.82 -54.41 -12.56
C ALA A 9 -3.96 -53.24 -13.56
N VAL A 10 -5.12 -52.59 -13.56
CA VAL A 10 -5.30 -51.31 -14.25
C VAL A 10 -4.70 -50.23 -13.36
N VAL A 11 -3.47 -49.81 -13.66
CA VAL A 11 -2.85 -48.62 -13.06
C VAL A 11 -3.43 -47.40 -13.79
N ALA A 12 -4.47 -46.80 -13.22
CA ALA A 12 -4.91 -45.47 -13.63
C ALA A 12 -3.90 -44.45 -13.09
N ILE A 13 -2.99 -44.01 -13.94
CA ILE A 13 -2.11 -42.87 -13.65
C ILE A 13 -2.98 -41.61 -13.71
N PHE A 14 -3.46 -41.16 -12.56
CA PHE A 14 -3.98 -39.80 -12.40
C PHE A 14 -2.82 -38.82 -12.58
N PHE A 15 -2.67 -38.27 -13.78
CA PHE A 15 -1.95 -37.02 -13.97
C PHE A 15 -2.79 -35.90 -13.33
N ALA A 16 -2.60 -35.70 -12.03
CA ALA A 16 -3.00 -34.46 -11.38
C ALA A 16 -2.14 -33.33 -11.97
N ARG A 17 -2.60 -32.75 -13.08
CA ARG A 17 -2.15 -31.42 -13.48
C ARG A 17 -2.63 -30.48 -12.39
N ASN A 18 -1.73 -30.07 -11.50
CA ASN A 18 -1.92 -28.88 -10.69
C ASN A 18 -2.02 -27.71 -11.67
N VAL A 19 -3.22 -27.45 -12.17
CA VAL A 19 -3.54 -26.19 -12.83
C VAL A 19 -3.51 -25.18 -11.70
N PHE A 20 -2.34 -24.56 -11.48
CA PHE A 20 -2.28 -23.35 -10.67
C PHE A 20 -3.14 -22.32 -11.40
N ALA A 21 -4.35 -22.11 -10.89
CA ALA A 21 -5.22 -21.08 -11.40
C ALA A 21 -4.48 -19.74 -11.22
N VAL A 22 -4.20 -19.07 -12.33
CA VAL A 22 -3.66 -17.70 -12.30
C VAL A 22 -4.66 -16.85 -11.52
N THR A 23 -4.19 -16.26 -10.42
CA THR A 23 -5.03 -15.38 -9.60
C THR A 23 -5.08 -14.02 -10.27
N PHE A 24 -6.30 -13.54 -10.55
CA PHE A 24 -6.54 -12.20 -11.06
C PHE A 24 -6.99 -11.29 -9.93
N TYR A 25 -6.50 -10.06 -9.97
CA TYR A 25 -6.91 -8.99 -9.08
C TYR A 25 -7.65 -7.93 -9.88
N GLU A 26 -8.73 -7.40 -9.30
CA GLU A 26 -9.54 -6.31 -9.89
C GLU A 26 -9.24 -4.94 -9.25
N ASP A 27 -8.40 -4.93 -8.22
CA ASP A 27 -7.98 -3.73 -7.51
C ASP A 27 -6.61 -3.98 -6.84
N TYR A 28 -5.87 -2.91 -6.63
CA TYR A 28 -4.57 -2.91 -5.96
C TYR A 28 -4.68 -3.10 -4.45
N ASP A 29 -5.72 -2.61 -3.78
CA ASP A 29 -5.85 -2.76 -2.33
C ASP A 29 -5.98 -4.24 -1.89
N PRO A 30 -6.84 -5.07 -2.51
CA PRO A 30 -6.86 -6.52 -2.26
C PRO A 30 -5.55 -7.21 -2.64
N PHE A 31 -4.91 -6.80 -3.73
CA PHE A 31 -3.59 -7.32 -4.11
C PHE A 31 -2.55 -7.06 -3.01
N TYR A 32 -2.44 -5.82 -2.54
CA TYR A 32 -1.52 -5.46 -1.47
C TYR A 32 -1.86 -6.14 -0.14
N ALA A 33 -3.14 -6.30 0.17
CA ALA A 33 -3.59 -7.02 1.37
C ALA A 33 -3.14 -8.49 1.41
N THR A 34 -2.89 -9.11 0.24
CA THR A 34 -2.40 -10.49 0.13
C THR A 34 -0.89 -10.64 0.16
N GLN A 35 -0.13 -9.54 0.21
CA GLN A 35 1.33 -9.63 0.26
C GLN A 35 1.80 -10.23 1.58
N PRO A 36 2.90 -11.00 1.59
CA PRO A 36 3.50 -11.41 2.84
C PRO A 36 3.99 -10.18 3.62
N HIS A 37 3.93 -10.26 4.94
CA HIS A 37 4.45 -9.23 5.85
C HIS A 37 3.84 -7.83 5.67
N THR A 38 2.56 -7.73 5.27
CA THR A 38 1.85 -6.44 5.28
C THR A 38 1.89 -5.82 6.67
N MET A 39 2.18 -4.52 6.73
CA MET A 39 2.21 -3.81 8.01
C MET A 39 0.82 -3.34 8.46
N PHE A 40 -0.10 -3.16 7.50
CA PHE A 40 -1.40 -2.56 7.74
C PHE A 40 -2.52 -3.51 7.30
N ALA A 41 -3.47 -3.73 8.22
CA ALA A 41 -4.66 -4.51 7.96
C ALA A 41 -5.80 -3.60 7.44
N ALA A 42 -6.91 -3.49 8.15
CA ALA A 42 -8.00 -2.57 7.82
C ALA A 42 -7.69 -1.13 8.28
N PRO A 43 -8.27 -0.11 7.62
CA PRO A 43 -8.22 1.25 8.13
C PRO A 43 -8.96 1.36 9.46
N ILE A 44 -8.60 2.36 10.25
CA ILE A 44 -9.33 2.78 11.45
C ILE A 44 -10.75 3.13 11.00
N LYS A 45 -11.75 2.57 11.68
CA LYS A 45 -13.15 2.90 11.41
C LYS A 45 -13.37 4.40 11.64
N SER A 46 -13.90 5.08 10.64
CA SER A 46 -14.46 6.43 10.76
C SER A 46 -15.83 6.46 10.11
N ASP A 47 -16.67 7.41 10.54
CA ASP A 47 -17.82 7.80 9.74
C ASP A 47 -17.30 8.63 8.54
N SER A 48 -17.01 7.94 7.43
CA SER A 48 -16.38 8.52 6.23
C SER A 48 -17.15 9.70 5.63
N ASP A 49 -18.44 9.81 5.94
CA ASP A 49 -19.33 10.85 5.41
C ASP A 49 -19.36 12.12 6.27
N VAL A 50 -18.72 12.11 7.45
CA VAL A 50 -18.77 13.22 8.41
C VAL A 50 -17.45 13.98 8.40
N VAL A 51 -17.53 15.23 7.96
CA VAL A 51 -16.45 16.20 8.16
C VAL A 51 -16.90 17.32 9.09
N TYR A 52 -15.93 17.82 9.83
CA TYR A 52 -16.12 18.87 10.81
C TYR A 52 -15.49 20.18 10.32
N SER A 53 -16.03 21.29 10.76
CA SER A 53 -15.42 22.61 10.63
C SER A 53 -15.39 23.28 12.00
N ILE A 54 -14.38 24.12 12.25
CA ILE A 54 -14.31 24.93 13.46
C ILE A 54 -14.59 26.37 13.08
N ARG A 55 -15.57 26.99 13.73
CA ARG A 55 -15.90 28.41 13.51
C ARG A 55 -14.65 29.27 13.66
N GLY A 56 -14.39 30.11 12.65
CA GLY A 56 -13.21 30.98 12.62
C GLY A 56 -11.90 30.30 12.19
N LYS A 57 -11.92 29.01 11.80
CA LYS A 57 -10.79 28.32 11.17
C LYS A 57 -11.16 27.91 9.74
N PRO A 58 -10.26 28.12 8.75
CA PRO A 58 -10.51 27.68 7.40
C PRO A 58 -10.42 26.15 7.28
N GLY A 59 -11.22 25.60 6.36
CA GLY A 59 -11.20 24.20 5.96
C GLY A 59 -12.09 23.28 6.78
N VAL A 60 -12.16 22.04 6.32
CA VAL A 60 -12.83 20.92 6.99
C VAL A 60 -11.81 19.85 7.39
N PHE A 61 -12.19 18.99 8.32
CA PHE A 61 -11.37 17.84 8.72
C PHE A 61 -12.22 16.61 9.03
N ALA A 62 -11.64 15.44 8.81
CA ALA A 62 -12.16 14.19 9.35
C ALA A 62 -11.53 13.95 10.72
N GLU A 63 -12.32 13.47 11.68
CA GLU A 63 -11.85 13.12 13.02
C GLU A 63 -11.95 11.61 13.22
N LEU A 64 -10.85 11.01 13.70
CA LEU A 64 -10.77 9.60 14.02
C LEU A 64 -10.24 9.43 15.45
N GLN A 65 -10.70 8.36 16.10
CA GLN A 65 -10.20 7.93 17.39
C GLN A 65 -9.82 6.46 17.34
N SER A 66 -8.69 6.11 17.96
CA SER A 66 -8.21 4.74 18.02
C SER A 66 -7.33 4.52 19.24
N ARG A 67 -6.79 3.31 19.41
CA ARG A 67 -5.73 2.99 20.36
C ARG A 67 -4.54 2.40 19.61
N LEU A 68 -3.34 2.86 19.92
CA LEU A 68 -2.07 2.37 19.38
C LEU A 68 -1.11 2.17 20.54
N ASP A 69 -0.57 0.96 20.68
CA ASP A 69 0.32 0.55 21.78
C ASP A 69 -0.22 0.93 23.16
N GLY A 70 -1.51 0.65 23.40
CA GLY A 70 -2.21 0.95 24.65
C GLY A 70 -2.58 2.43 24.86
N LYS A 71 -2.09 3.35 24.03
CA LYS A 71 -2.37 4.79 24.12
C LYS A 71 -3.54 5.19 23.23
N SER A 72 -4.41 6.07 23.74
CA SER A 72 -5.45 6.67 22.92
C SER A 72 -4.84 7.61 21.87
N LEU A 73 -5.34 7.50 20.65
CA LEU A 73 -5.01 8.37 19.53
C LEU A 73 -6.24 9.19 19.15
N ARG A 74 -6.06 10.50 19.08
CA ARG A 74 -6.97 11.45 18.44
C ARG A 74 -6.31 11.95 17.17
N ILE A 75 -6.93 11.66 16.04
CA ILE A 75 -6.38 11.93 14.72
C ILE A 75 -7.32 12.89 14.00
N TRP A 76 -6.80 14.01 13.51
CA TRP A 76 -7.53 14.91 12.62
C TRP A 76 -6.83 14.96 11.27
N VAL A 77 -7.56 14.59 10.23
CA VAL A 77 -7.10 14.70 8.85
C VAL A 77 -7.70 15.96 8.25
N TRP A 78 -6.86 16.96 8.03
CA TRP A 78 -7.20 18.19 7.33
C TRP A 78 -6.75 18.09 5.89
N GLU A 79 -7.15 19.05 5.07
CA GLU A 79 -6.75 19.11 3.67
C GLU A 79 -5.22 19.21 3.48
N ASP A 80 -4.52 19.95 4.34
CA ASP A 80 -3.08 20.26 4.20
C ASP A 80 -2.18 19.58 5.25
N ARG A 81 -2.76 18.79 6.16
CA ARG A 81 -2.06 18.24 7.32
C ARG A 81 -2.80 17.09 7.99
N ILE A 82 -2.05 16.29 8.72
CA ILE A 82 -2.58 15.38 9.74
C ILE A 82 -2.17 15.88 11.13
N THR A 83 -3.06 15.75 12.11
CA THR A 83 -2.76 16.04 13.52
C THR A 83 -2.98 14.78 14.34
N VAL A 84 -1.99 14.40 15.16
CA VAL A 84 -2.05 13.20 16.01
C VAL A 84 -1.77 13.62 17.46
N ASN A 85 -2.75 13.48 18.34
CA ASN A 85 -2.68 13.92 19.73
C ASN A 85 -2.17 15.37 19.87
N GLY A 86 -2.68 16.27 19.02
CA GLY A 86 -2.29 17.69 18.98
C GLY A 86 -0.99 18.00 18.25
N LYS A 87 -0.19 16.99 17.85
CA LYS A 87 1.01 17.18 17.03
C LYS A 87 0.63 17.29 15.56
N THR A 88 0.88 18.44 14.94
CA THR A 88 0.58 18.68 13.52
C THR A 88 1.75 18.33 12.61
N TYR A 89 1.47 17.57 11.56
CA TYR A 89 2.38 17.22 10.46
C TYR A 89 1.78 17.74 9.15
N ARG A 90 2.43 18.73 8.54
CA ARG A 90 1.99 19.34 7.28
C ARG A 90 2.44 18.49 6.11
N PHE A 91 1.57 18.27 5.13
CA PHE A 91 1.89 17.49 3.92
C PHE A 91 3.03 18.13 3.14
N ALA A 92 3.05 19.46 3.02
CA ALA A 92 4.14 20.22 2.41
C ALA A 92 5.52 20.06 3.09
N ASN A 93 5.57 19.53 4.32
CA ASN A 93 6.80 19.30 5.06
C ASN A 93 7.19 17.81 5.12
N ALA A 94 6.43 16.93 4.47
CA ALA A 94 6.81 15.53 4.37
C ALA A 94 8.11 15.39 3.57
N THR A 95 8.94 14.41 3.93
CA THR A 95 10.06 14.02 3.07
C THR A 95 9.48 13.25 1.89
N THR A 96 9.55 13.85 0.71
CA THR A 96 8.90 13.33 -0.49
C THR A 96 9.77 12.38 -1.27
N PHE A 97 9.17 11.26 -1.69
CA PHE A 97 9.83 10.32 -2.59
C PHE A 97 10.26 11.01 -3.91
N PRO A 98 11.45 10.70 -4.48
CA PRO A 98 11.93 11.37 -5.69
C PRO A 98 10.94 11.29 -6.86
N GLY A 99 10.57 12.45 -7.40
CA GLY A 99 9.61 12.58 -8.51
C GLY A 99 8.14 12.73 -8.07
N GLU A 100 7.84 12.52 -6.79
CA GLU A 100 6.52 12.84 -6.23
C GLU A 100 6.44 14.32 -5.83
N HIS A 101 5.22 14.84 -5.70
CA HIS A 101 4.96 16.21 -5.28
C HIS A 101 3.99 16.23 -4.11
N PRO A 102 4.29 16.93 -2.98
CA PRO A 102 3.34 17.06 -1.89
C PRO A 102 2.01 17.61 -2.38
N SER A 103 0.92 16.94 -2.02
CA SER A 103 -0.42 17.39 -2.34
C SER A 103 -1.37 17.30 -1.15
N SER A 104 -2.46 18.05 -1.23
CA SER A 104 -3.56 17.90 -0.29
C SER A 104 -4.25 16.55 -0.43
N ILE A 105 -4.98 16.17 0.62
CA ILE A 105 -5.93 15.06 0.63
C ILE A 105 -7.30 15.63 0.95
N TYR A 106 -8.33 15.25 0.19
CA TYR A 106 -9.70 15.54 0.57
C TYR A 106 -10.07 14.77 1.83
N PRO A 107 -10.41 15.43 2.96
CA PRO A 107 -10.62 14.74 4.23
C PRO A 107 -11.70 13.65 4.20
N GLN A 108 -12.73 13.80 3.36
CA GLN A 108 -13.80 12.80 3.19
C GLN A 108 -13.31 11.48 2.55
N SER A 109 -12.24 11.54 1.75
CA SER A 109 -11.65 10.35 1.11
C SER A 109 -10.55 9.69 1.95
N ALA A 110 -10.21 10.28 3.10
CA ALA A 110 -9.06 9.89 3.88
C ALA A 110 -9.31 8.58 4.62
N ASN A 111 -8.43 7.61 4.39
CA ASN A 111 -8.33 6.40 5.18
C ASN A 111 -7.04 6.43 5.99
N VAL A 112 -7.14 6.17 7.30
CA VAL A 112 -5.97 6.10 8.19
C VAL A 112 -5.79 4.67 8.66
N PHE A 113 -4.60 4.12 8.44
CA PHE A 113 -4.18 2.80 8.89
C PHE A 113 -3.17 2.95 10.03
N GLN A 114 -3.11 1.95 10.89
CA GLN A 114 -2.17 1.91 12.00
C GLN A 114 -1.48 0.57 12.11
N ALA A 115 -0.21 0.59 12.53
CA ALA A 115 0.56 -0.60 12.84
C ALA A 115 1.26 -0.40 14.19
N SER A 116 1.06 -1.34 15.12
CA SER A 116 1.69 -1.34 16.44
C SER A 116 3.21 -1.45 16.33
N SER A 117 3.92 -0.99 17.36
CA SER A 117 5.37 -1.22 17.46
C SER A 117 5.69 -2.70 17.62
N THR A 118 6.90 -3.07 17.19
CA THR A 118 7.49 -4.40 17.40
C THR A 118 8.90 -4.26 17.97
N ASN A 119 9.57 -5.38 18.28
CA ASN A 119 10.91 -5.38 18.88
C ASN A 119 12.01 -4.70 18.02
N GLY A 120 11.73 -4.38 16.75
CA GLY A 120 12.69 -3.71 15.84
C GLY A 120 12.13 -2.52 15.08
N ARG A 121 10.85 -2.17 15.27
CA ARG A 121 10.17 -1.14 14.47
C ARG A 121 9.25 -0.29 15.34
N PRO A 122 9.30 1.06 15.23
CA PRO A 122 8.36 1.92 15.94
C PRO A 122 6.93 1.74 15.39
N ALA A 123 5.94 2.20 16.14
CA ALA A 123 4.56 2.23 15.66
C ALA A 123 4.44 3.14 14.42
N LEU A 124 3.48 2.86 13.55
CA LEU A 124 3.26 3.59 12.31
C LEU A 124 1.81 4.06 12.19
N LEU A 125 1.61 5.21 11.56
CA LEU A 125 0.35 5.60 10.95
C LEU A 125 0.57 5.81 9.46
N CYS A 126 -0.29 5.24 8.63
CA CYS A 126 -0.31 5.53 7.20
C CYS A 126 -1.65 6.17 6.84
N LEU A 127 -1.60 7.30 6.15
CA LEU A 127 -2.75 8.02 5.64
C LEU A 127 -2.77 7.85 4.12
N GLN A 128 -3.92 7.49 3.56
CA GLN A 128 -4.14 7.58 2.13
C GLN A 128 -5.43 8.34 1.81
N GLY A 129 -5.51 8.95 0.63
CA GLY A 129 -6.74 9.55 0.13
C GLY A 129 -6.59 10.17 -1.24
N ASN A 130 -7.68 10.71 -1.76
CA ASN A 130 -7.71 11.38 -3.05
C ASN A 130 -7.17 12.80 -2.90
N GLY A 131 -6.32 13.21 -3.84
CA GLY A 131 -5.91 14.60 -4.00
C GLY A 131 -6.67 15.27 -5.16
N SER A 132 -6.37 16.55 -5.39
CA SER A 132 -6.82 17.25 -6.60
C SER A 132 -6.15 16.68 -7.85
N GLY A 133 -6.92 16.40 -8.91
CA GLY A 133 -6.35 15.96 -10.18
C GLY A 133 -7.36 15.87 -11.32
N SER A 134 -6.84 15.74 -12.54
CA SER A 134 -7.61 15.49 -13.78
C SER A 134 -6.95 14.35 -14.57
N GLY A 135 -7.62 13.87 -15.62
CA GLY A 135 -7.08 12.79 -16.48
C GLY A 135 -6.88 11.48 -15.71
N GLU A 136 -5.64 10.99 -15.66
CA GLU A 136 -5.29 9.73 -14.98
C GLU A 136 -5.21 9.84 -13.46
N ALA A 137 -5.73 10.91 -12.86
CA ALA A 137 -5.71 11.11 -11.41
C ALA A 137 -6.29 9.93 -10.61
N GLY A 138 -7.26 9.19 -11.15
CA GLY A 138 -7.80 7.97 -10.53
C GLY A 138 -6.80 6.81 -10.40
N ARG A 139 -5.62 6.91 -11.02
CA ARG A 139 -4.51 5.96 -10.88
C ARG A 139 -3.56 6.32 -9.73
N TYR A 140 -3.71 7.50 -9.15
CA TYR A 140 -2.82 8.01 -8.10
C TYR A 140 -3.58 8.19 -6.79
N THR A 141 -3.03 7.61 -5.73
CA THR A 141 -3.50 7.84 -4.36
C THR A 141 -2.43 8.59 -3.60
N GLN A 142 -2.82 9.61 -2.85
CA GLN A 142 -1.89 10.33 -2.00
C GLN A 142 -1.63 9.52 -0.75
N ILE A 143 -0.37 9.16 -0.50
CA ILE A 143 0.00 8.26 0.60
C ILE A 143 1.07 8.94 1.45
N TYR A 144 0.79 9.06 2.74
CA TYR A 144 1.68 9.62 3.73
C TYR A 144 1.93 8.63 4.85
N LEU A 145 3.21 8.41 5.19
CA LEU A 145 3.62 7.53 6.27
C LEU A 145 4.23 8.34 7.41
N LEU A 146 3.64 8.22 8.60
CA LEU A 146 4.15 8.78 9.85
C LEU A 146 4.76 7.66 10.69
N VAL A 147 6.08 7.68 10.78
CA VAL A 147 6.89 6.75 11.57
C VAL A 147 7.06 7.32 12.99
N ASP A 148 6.80 6.49 13.98
CA ASP A 148 6.81 6.82 15.41
C ASP A 148 5.88 8.00 15.77
N PRO A 149 4.56 7.86 15.54
CA PRO A 149 3.59 8.92 15.82
C PRO A 149 3.48 9.24 17.32
N LEU A 150 3.93 8.32 18.19
CA LEU A 150 3.86 8.43 19.65
C LEU A 150 5.05 9.18 20.24
N ALA A 151 6.22 9.18 19.59
CA ALA A 151 7.40 9.94 20.01
C ALA A 151 7.19 11.47 20.00
N PRO A 152 8.11 12.24 20.62
CA PRO A 152 8.18 13.69 20.41
C PRO A 152 8.22 14.02 18.92
N LYS A 153 7.54 15.10 18.51
CA LYS A 153 7.40 15.48 17.09
C LYS A 153 8.74 15.59 16.35
N SER A 154 9.81 16.01 17.04
CA SER A 154 11.16 16.13 16.47
C SER A 154 11.84 14.80 16.14
N LYS A 155 11.32 13.67 16.65
CA LYS A 155 11.82 12.32 16.40
C LYS A 155 10.96 11.52 15.41
N ALA A 156 9.71 11.94 15.23
CA ALA A 156 8.82 11.33 14.25
C ALA A 156 9.29 11.65 12.82
N THR A 157 9.16 10.68 11.91
CA THR A 157 9.49 10.86 10.49
C THR A 157 8.19 10.88 9.69
N PHE A 158 8.02 11.87 8.83
CA PHE A 158 6.83 12.02 8.01
C PHE A 158 7.21 11.99 6.53
N LEU A 159 6.74 10.96 5.82
CA LEU A 159 7.11 10.67 4.44
C LEU A 159 5.90 10.81 3.53
N GLN A 160 6.13 11.25 2.29
CA GLN A 160 5.20 11.05 1.19
C GLN A 160 5.72 9.90 0.33
N LEU A 161 4.89 8.87 0.15
CA LEU A 161 5.24 7.65 -0.57
C LEU A 161 4.77 7.72 -2.04
N PRO A 162 5.29 6.85 -2.93
CA PRO A 162 4.81 6.76 -4.31
C PRO A 162 3.31 6.51 -4.41
N GLY A 163 2.62 7.27 -5.26
CA GLY A 163 1.16 7.24 -5.33
C GLY A 163 0.55 6.40 -6.45
N LEU A 164 1.33 6.06 -7.49
CA LEU A 164 0.83 5.34 -8.67
C LEU A 164 0.40 3.92 -8.30
N LEU A 165 -0.91 3.64 -8.39
CA LEU A 165 -1.51 2.32 -8.20
C LEU A 165 -0.98 1.62 -6.93
N SER A 166 -0.89 2.42 -5.86
CA SER A 166 -0.32 2.06 -4.57
C SER A 166 -1.37 2.28 -3.46
N SER A 167 -1.11 1.74 -2.27
CA SER A 167 -1.94 1.99 -1.09
C SER A 167 -1.11 1.89 0.20
N CYS A 168 -1.68 2.30 1.33
CA CYS A 168 -1.06 2.08 2.63
C CYS A 168 -0.77 0.59 2.90
N ARG A 169 -1.57 -0.33 2.34
CA ARG A 169 -1.33 -1.77 2.47
C ARG A 169 -0.10 -2.25 1.68
N ALA A 170 0.38 -1.45 0.73
CA ALA A 170 1.60 -1.75 -0.01
C ALA A 170 2.87 -1.62 0.87
N VAL A 171 2.76 -1.00 2.04
CA VAL A 171 3.86 -0.92 3.01
C VAL A 171 4.00 -2.25 3.72
N VAL A 172 5.18 -2.85 3.58
CA VAL A 172 5.53 -4.18 4.09
C VAL A 172 6.78 -4.13 4.95
N GLU A 173 6.97 -5.17 5.77
CA GLU A 173 8.25 -5.44 6.40
C GLU A 173 9.07 -6.35 5.49
N ASN A 174 10.26 -5.91 5.09
CA ASN A 174 11.14 -6.73 4.25
C ASN A 174 11.86 -7.81 5.08
N LYS A 175 12.59 -8.70 4.39
CA LYS A 175 13.34 -9.80 5.03
C LYS A 175 14.37 -9.33 6.08
N ALA A 176 14.81 -8.07 5.99
CA ALA A 176 15.74 -7.44 6.94
C ALA A 176 15.02 -6.74 8.13
N GLY A 177 13.70 -6.87 8.25
CA GLY A 177 12.91 -6.22 9.30
C GLY A 177 12.66 -4.72 9.08
N LYS A 178 12.95 -4.21 7.87
CA LYS A 178 12.85 -2.78 7.53
C LYS A 178 11.51 -2.47 6.90
N ILE A 179 11.04 -1.23 7.09
CA ILE A 179 9.87 -0.71 6.38
C ILE A 179 10.24 -0.56 4.90
N ALA A 180 9.48 -1.25 4.04
CA ALA A 180 9.61 -1.16 2.59
C ALA A 180 8.26 -0.80 1.94
N PHE A 181 8.32 -0.15 0.79
CA PHE A 181 7.15 0.24 0.00
C PHE A 181 7.50 0.27 -1.49
N PRO A 182 6.55 -0.06 -2.38
CA PRO A 182 6.82 -0.12 -3.81
C PRO A 182 6.68 1.26 -4.46
N LYS A 183 7.47 1.45 -5.52
CA LYS A 183 7.21 2.40 -6.59
C LYS A 183 6.76 1.61 -7.82
N SER A 184 5.54 1.89 -8.29
CA SER A 184 5.03 1.33 -9.53
C SER A 184 5.59 2.07 -10.75
N SER A 185 5.95 1.35 -11.80
CA SER A 185 6.32 1.91 -13.12
C SER A 185 5.69 1.07 -14.22
N TYR A 186 5.15 1.70 -15.26
CA TYR A 186 4.54 0.96 -16.37
C TYR A 186 5.57 0.14 -17.14
N LEU A 187 5.18 -1.07 -17.49
CA LEU A 187 5.83 -1.88 -18.51
C LEU A 187 5.20 -1.57 -19.86
N TYR A 188 6.03 -1.28 -20.86
CA TYR A 188 5.60 -0.89 -22.20
C TYR A 188 5.92 -1.99 -23.22
N ASP A 189 4.98 -2.24 -24.11
CA ASP A 189 5.21 -2.98 -25.35
C ASP A 189 5.44 -1.98 -26.48
N ASP A 190 6.72 -1.77 -26.85
CA ASP A 190 7.13 -0.81 -27.88
C ASP A 190 6.54 -1.11 -29.25
N LYS A 191 6.17 -2.37 -29.54
CA LYS A 191 5.60 -2.74 -30.85
C LYS A 191 4.17 -2.25 -31.02
N HIS A 192 3.43 -2.18 -29.92
CA HIS A 192 2.02 -1.79 -29.91
C HIS A 192 1.80 -0.46 -29.19
N GLU A 193 2.88 0.21 -28.77
CA GLU A 193 2.88 1.49 -28.03
C GLU A 193 1.93 1.49 -26.83
N ALA A 194 1.85 0.36 -26.10
CA ALA A 194 0.86 0.16 -25.06
C ALA A 194 1.49 -0.24 -23.71
N ARG A 195 0.88 0.23 -22.62
CA ARG A 195 1.15 -0.18 -21.24
C ARG A 195 0.54 -1.56 -21.02
N VAL A 196 1.38 -2.55 -20.76
CA VAL A 196 0.97 -3.96 -20.63
C VAL A 196 1.04 -4.48 -19.21
N GLY A 197 1.58 -3.69 -18.28
CA GLY A 197 1.76 -4.11 -16.90
C GLY A 197 2.44 -3.07 -16.02
N LEU A 198 2.88 -3.52 -14.85
CA LEU A 198 3.66 -2.73 -13.90
C LEU A 198 4.87 -3.51 -13.41
N LEU A 199 5.96 -2.79 -13.18
CA LEU A 199 7.05 -3.19 -12.31
C LEU A 199 6.91 -2.47 -10.98
N LEU A 200 6.81 -3.23 -9.89
CA LEU A 200 6.82 -2.72 -8.53
C LEU A 200 8.24 -2.89 -7.99
N SER A 201 9.02 -1.82 -7.97
CA SER A 201 10.36 -1.83 -7.36
C SER A 201 10.24 -1.34 -5.91
N TYR A 202 10.75 -2.12 -4.95
CA TYR A 202 10.66 -1.75 -3.53
C TYR A 202 11.78 -0.80 -3.09
N TYR A 203 11.43 0.05 -2.13
CA TYR A 203 12.32 1.04 -1.54
C TYR A 203 12.19 1.01 -0.02
N THR A 204 13.28 1.39 0.65
CA THR A 204 13.33 1.66 2.10
C THR A 204 13.67 3.13 2.32
N PHE A 205 13.41 3.61 3.54
CA PHE A 205 13.85 4.94 3.97
C PHE A 205 14.75 4.82 5.20
N GLU A 206 16.04 5.09 5.02
CA GLU A 206 17.04 5.03 6.10
C GLU A 206 17.98 6.23 5.99
N HIS A 207 18.56 6.66 7.11
CA HIS A 207 19.49 7.80 7.15
C HIS A 207 19.03 9.00 6.30
N ARG A 208 17.72 9.27 6.34
CA ARG A 208 17.03 10.36 5.61
C ARG A 208 17.06 10.29 4.08
N HIS A 209 17.25 9.11 3.51
CA HIS A 209 17.23 8.92 2.06
C HIS A 209 16.41 7.69 1.66
N PHE A 210 15.89 7.72 0.43
CA PHE A 210 15.20 6.61 -0.19
C PHE A 210 16.20 5.71 -0.91
N SER A 211 16.20 4.41 -0.60
CA SER A 211 17.10 3.42 -1.21
C SER A 211 16.30 2.28 -1.81
N LYS A 212 16.53 1.99 -3.09
CA LYS A 212 15.93 0.84 -3.78
C LYS A 212 16.44 -0.47 -3.14
N THR A 213 15.57 -1.46 -3.00
CA THR A 213 15.93 -2.84 -2.61
C THR A 213 16.01 -3.73 -3.85
N ASP A 214 16.43 -4.98 -3.65
CA ASP A 214 16.46 -5.98 -4.73
C ASP A 214 15.09 -6.65 -4.94
N ASP A 215 14.07 -6.32 -4.13
CA ASP A 215 12.75 -6.93 -4.26
C ASP A 215 11.93 -6.24 -5.36
N GLU A 216 11.47 -7.02 -6.35
CA GLU A 216 10.55 -6.56 -7.38
C GLU A 216 9.36 -7.50 -7.57
N ILE A 217 8.23 -6.94 -8.04
CA ILE A 217 7.07 -7.72 -8.48
C ILE A 217 6.67 -7.25 -9.87
N ARG A 218 6.52 -8.20 -10.80
CA ARG A 218 5.97 -7.94 -12.13
C ARG A 218 4.49 -8.26 -12.17
N LEU A 219 3.70 -7.26 -12.55
CA LEU A 219 2.26 -7.38 -12.78
C LEU A 219 1.99 -7.23 -14.27
N ARG A 220 1.07 -8.03 -14.78
CA ARG A 220 0.59 -7.94 -16.16
C ARG A 220 -0.89 -7.65 -16.20
N PHE A 221 -1.26 -6.67 -17.02
CA PHE A 221 -2.65 -6.34 -17.26
C PHE A 221 -3.30 -7.42 -18.13
N THR A 222 -4.56 -7.73 -17.84
CA THR A 222 -5.34 -8.65 -18.67
C THR A 222 -5.65 -8.03 -20.03
N GLU A 223 -5.79 -6.70 -20.07
CA GLU A 223 -5.96 -5.90 -21.28
C GLU A 223 -4.95 -4.73 -21.24
N PRO A 224 -4.20 -4.47 -22.33
CA PRO A 224 -3.32 -3.30 -22.40
C PRO A 224 -4.07 -2.01 -22.05
N GLU A 225 -3.38 -1.04 -21.47
CA GLU A 225 -3.92 0.27 -21.04
C GLU A 225 -4.92 0.24 -19.88
N ILE A 226 -5.43 -0.94 -19.46
CA ILE A 226 -6.41 -1.10 -18.38
C ILE A 226 -5.73 -1.68 -17.13
N PRO A 227 -5.29 -0.82 -16.18
CA PRO A 227 -4.53 -1.27 -15.02
C PRO A 227 -5.37 -1.91 -13.91
N PHE A 228 -6.70 -1.95 -14.04
CA PHE A 228 -7.62 -2.39 -12.98
C PHE A 228 -7.96 -3.88 -13.06
N ARG A 229 -7.32 -4.64 -13.96
CA ARG A 229 -7.40 -6.09 -13.93
C ARG A 229 -6.07 -6.69 -14.34
N PHE A 230 -5.43 -7.40 -13.41
CA PHE A 230 -4.07 -7.86 -13.60
C PHE A 230 -3.79 -9.19 -12.88
N SER A 231 -2.66 -9.79 -13.23
CA SER A 231 -2.11 -10.97 -12.58
C SER A 231 -0.64 -10.75 -12.24
N VAL A 232 -0.13 -11.52 -11.28
CA VAL A 232 1.29 -11.53 -10.94
C VAL A 232 2.01 -12.46 -11.92
N GLU A 233 3.02 -11.96 -12.62
CA GLU A 233 3.87 -12.77 -13.50
C GLU A 233 5.06 -13.36 -12.74
N ASP A 234 5.73 -12.56 -11.91
CA ASP A 234 6.97 -12.94 -11.25
C ASP A 234 7.18 -12.19 -9.92
N ARG A 235 7.97 -12.81 -9.03
CA ARG A 235 8.38 -12.30 -7.71
C ARG A 235 9.82 -12.74 -7.40
N ASP A 236 10.65 -11.79 -6.99
CA ASP A 236 12.01 -12.06 -6.49
C ASP A 236 12.07 -12.49 -5.00
#